data_AF-A0A369V219-F1
#
_entry.id   AF-A0A369V219-F1
#
_cell.length_a   1.000
_cell.length_b   1.000
_cell.length_c   1.000
_cell.angle_alpha   90.00
_cell.angle_beta   90.00
_cell.angle_gamma   90.00
#
_symmetry.space_group_name_H-M   'P 1'
#
loop_
_entity.id
_entity.type
_entity.pdbx_description
1 polymer ?
#
loop_
_entity_poly.entity_id
_entity_poly.type
_entity_poly.pdbx_seq_one_letter_code
_entity_poly.pdbx_strand_id
1 'polypeptide(L)'
;MTPRMDNPSLVVPGALQPLLDLTEVIGKVGVAQRTLDLVRLRVSEINGRTYTFPDDPEQDAAVDPRLERVAHWRTESCFEESERAALEMAEAVTLMTDPQDMASDEIWQTSAQYYTDEQLGALVMHIGLVNFWNRVNVATRQEAAAWR
;
A
#
# COMPACT_ATOMS: atom_id res chain seq x y z
N MET A 1 13.26 -13.46 -13.09
CA MET A 1 14.00 -12.58 -14.06
C MET A 1 15.29 -12.14 -13.39
N THR A 2 16.41 -11.96 -14.10
CA THR A 2 17.64 -11.47 -13.45
C THR A 2 17.50 -10.00 -13.03
N PRO A 3 17.75 -9.65 -11.75
CA PRO A 3 17.79 -8.26 -11.29
C PRO A 3 18.82 -7.44 -12.07
N ARG A 4 18.54 -6.14 -12.29
CA ARG A 4 19.49 -5.21 -12.93
C ARG A 4 20.59 -4.75 -11.99
N MET A 5 20.33 -4.79 -10.69
CA MET A 5 21.22 -4.46 -9.58
C MET A 5 20.64 -5.02 -8.27
N ASP A 6 21.41 -4.96 -7.19
CA ASP A 6 20.89 -5.16 -5.83
C ASP A 6 19.81 -4.12 -5.51
N ASN A 7 18.95 -4.42 -4.53
CA ASN A 7 17.86 -3.50 -4.13
C ASN A 7 18.43 -2.10 -3.86
N PRO A 8 17.93 -1.04 -4.54
CA PRO A 8 18.47 0.32 -4.39
C PRO A 8 18.52 0.83 -2.95
N SER A 9 17.59 0.43 -2.09
CA SER A 9 17.60 0.83 -0.67
C SER A 9 18.74 0.20 0.13
N LEU A 10 19.32 -0.90 -0.36
CA LEU A 10 20.53 -1.52 0.18
C LEU A 10 21.82 -0.96 -0.45
N VAL A 11 21.74 -0.44 -1.67
CA VAL A 11 22.90 0.09 -2.41
C VAL A 11 23.19 1.54 -2.03
N VAL A 12 22.16 2.36 -1.82
CA VAL A 12 22.31 3.76 -1.42
C VAL A 12 22.60 3.82 0.09
N PRO A 13 23.79 4.28 0.53
CA PRO A 13 24.15 4.29 1.94
C PRO A 13 23.16 5.09 2.78
N GLY A 14 22.61 4.46 3.82
CA GLY A 14 21.67 5.09 4.75
C GLY A 14 20.23 5.22 4.22
N ALA A 15 19.89 4.67 3.05
CA ALA A 15 18.54 4.81 2.49
C ALA A 15 17.49 3.87 3.11
N LEU A 16 17.87 2.66 3.52
CA LEU A 16 16.89 1.68 4.03
C LEU A 16 16.25 2.12 5.36
N GLN A 17 17.05 2.55 6.34
CA GLN A 17 16.54 2.82 7.69
C GLN A 17 15.44 3.89 7.71
N PRO A 18 15.58 5.06 7.04
CA PRO A 18 14.50 6.04 6.99
C PRO A 18 13.19 5.52 6.37
N LEU A 19 13.26 4.59 5.41
CA LEU A 19 12.06 3.99 4.80
C LEU A 19 11.37 3.02 5.77
N LEU A 20 12.15 2.28 6.57
CA LEU A 20 11.62 1.43 7.64
C LEU A 20 11.01 2.28 8.77
N ASP A 21 11.71 3.33 9.20
CA ASP A 21 11.22 4.25 10.24
C ASP A 21 9.90 4.91 9.81
N LEU A 22 9.79 5.32 8.54
CA LEU A 22 8.54 5.86 7.98
C LEU A 22 7.40 4.82 8.03
N THR A 23 7.70 3.55 7.69
CA THR A 23 6.71 2.46 7.77
C THR A 23 6.23 2.25 9.21
N GLU A 24 7.15 2.26 10.17
CA GLU A 24 6.84 2.11 11.59
C GLU A 24 5.98 3.26 12.11
N VAL A 25 6.32 4.51 11.75
CA VAL A 25 5.53 5.69 12.17
C VAL A 25 4.12 5.61 11.61
N ILE A 26 3.94 5.29 10.33
CA ILE A 26 2.63 5.11 9.69
C ILE A 26 1.78 4.07 10.45
N GLY A 27 2.36 2.91 10.78
CA GLY A 27 1.66 1.83 11.48
C GLY A 27 1.19 2.19 12.90
N LYS A 28 1.73 3.25 13.52
CA LYS A 28 1.38 3.69 14.88
C LYS A 28 0.25 4.70 14.95
N VAL A 29 -0.21 5.24 13.80
CA VAL A 29 -1.24 6.30 13.75
C VAL A 29 -2.67 5.77 13.90
N GLY A 30 -2.84 4.46 14.13
CA GLY A 30 -4.13 3.86 14.45
C GLY A 30 -5.03 3.61 13.25
N VAL A 31 -4.49 3.63 12.02
CA VAL A 31 -5.15 2.95 10.88
C VAL A 31 -4.98 1.45 11.11
N ALA A 32 -6.08 0.69 10.99
CA ALA A 32 -6.02 -0.75 11.22
C ALA A 32 -5.03 -1.40 10.24
N GLN A 33 -4.16 -2.29 10.74
CA GLN A 33 -3.13 -2.96 9.93
C GLN A 33 -3.75 -3.67 8.72
N ARG A 34 -4.91 -4.33 8.91
CA ARG A 34 -5.69 -4.95 7.82
C ARG A 34 -6.00 -3.99 6.67
N THR A 35 -6.31 -2.73 6.97
CA THR A 35 -6.61 -1.72 5.94
C THR A 35 -5.34 -1.32 5.19
N LEU A 36 -4.22 -1.15 5.90
CA LEU A 36 -2.93 -0.87 5.29
C LEU A 36 -2.49 -2.03 4.38
N ASP A 37 -2.76 -3.27 4.77
CA ASP A 37 -2.46 -4.47 3.98
C ASP A 37 -3.32 -4.56 2.72
N LEU A 38 -4.63 -4.28 2.82
CA LEU A 38 -5.55 -4.19 1.68
C LEU A 38 -5.09 -3.12 0.68
N VAL A 39 -4.77 -1.91 1.17
CA VAL A 39 -4.25 -0.81 0.35
C VAL A 39 -2.95 -1.21 -0.33
N ARG A 40 -2.01 -1.79 0.42
CA ARG A 40 -0.72 -2.24 -0.12
C ARG A 40 -0.89 -3.25 -1.24
N LEU A 41 -1.74 -4.25 -1.04
CA LEU A 41 -2.02 -5.26 -2.05
C LEU A 41 -2.64 -4.61 -3.29
N ARG A 42 -3.66 -3.76 -3.12
CA ARG A 42 -4.34 -3.10 -4.23
C ARG A 42 -3.43 -2.20 -5.05
N VAL A 43 -2.61 -1.38 -4.38
CA VAL A 43 -1.60 -0.53 -5.05
C VAL A 43 -0.61 -1.40 -5.83
N SER A 44 -0.23 -2.56 -5.30
CA SER A 44 0.71 -3.48 -5.97
C SER A 44 0.10 -4.14 -7.20
N GLU A 45 -1.17 -4.57 -7.14
CA GLU A 45 -1.91 -5.10 -8.29
C GLU A 45 -1.97 -4.09 -9.44
N ILE A 46 -2.31 -2.82 -9.15
CA ILE A 46 -2.36 -1.75 -10.16
C ILE A 46 -0.98 -1.52 -10.80
N ASN A 47 0.08 -1.60 -10.00
CA ASN A 47 1.46 -1.49 -10.50
C ASN A 47 1.96 -2.79 -11.19
N GLY A 48 1.12 -3.80 -11.38
CA GLY A 48 1.47 -5.06 -12.04
C GLY A 48 2.41 -5.94 -11.21
N ARG A 49 2.33 -5.85 -9.88
CA ARG A 49 3.15 -6.62 -8.93
C ARG A 49 2.28 -7.57 -8.15
N THR A 50 2.73 -8.82 -8.07
CA THR A 50 2.22 -9.76 -7.06
C THR A 50 2.82 -9.36 -5.72
N TYR A 51 2.00 -9.27 -4.69
CA TYR A 51 2.47 -9.10 -3.33
C TYR A 51 2.25 -10.40 -2.57
N THR A 52 3.32 -10.91 -1.97
CA THR A 52 3.27 -12.09 -1.10
C THR A 52 3.55 -11.60 0.30
N PHE A 53 2.60 -11.80 1.20
CA PHE A 53 2.83 -11.59 2.62
C PHE A 53 3.94 -12.55 3.05
N PRO A 54 4.92 -12.11 3.87
CA PRO A 54 5.95 -13.01 4.34
C PRO A 54 5.32 -14.21 5.06
N ASP A 55 5.80 -15.42 4.75
CA ASP A 55 5.53 -16.64 5.51
C ASP A 55 6.18 -16.48 6.90
N ASP A 56 5.57 -15.72 7.79
CA ASP A 56 5.93 -15.72 9.20
C ASP A 56 5.05 -16.76 9.90
N PRO A 57 5.58 -17.95 10.26
CA PRO A 57 4.79 -19.01 10.87
C PRO A 57 4.18 -18.62 12.23
N GLU A 58 4.62 -17.52 12.84
CA GLU A 58 3.99 -16.94 14.05
C GLU A 58 2.85 -15.94 13.73
N GLN A 59 2.78 -15.39 12.51
CA GLN A 59 1.69 -14.54 12.00
C GLN A 59 0.73 -15.27 11.03
N ASP A 60 1.01 -16.53 10.72
CA ASP A 60 0.26 -17.41 9.80
C ASP A 60 -1.23 -17.58 10.16
N ALA A 61 -1.62 -17.22 11.38
CA ALA A 61 -3.01 -17.21 11.83
C ALA A 61 -3.81 -15.96 11.41
N ALA A 62 -3.20 -14.95 10.76
CA ALA A 62 -3.78 -13.61 10.60
C ALA A 62 -3.83 -13.06 9.16
N VAL A 63 -3.52 -13.86 8.14
CA VAL A 63 -3.69 -13.42 6.74
C VAL A 63 -5.19 -13.30 6.46
N ASP A 64 -5.65 -12.07 6.25
CA ASP A 64 -7.06 -11.79 5.97
C ASP A 64 -7.51 -12.51 4.68
N PRO A 65 -8.46 -13.46 4.75
CA PRO A 65 -8.90 -14.22 3.58
C PRO A 65 -9.57 -13.34 2.51
N ARG A 66 -9.92 -12.09 2.85
CA ARG A 66 -10.47 -11.10 1.90
C ARG A 66 -9.41 -10.51 0.99
N LEU A 67 -8.11 -10.66 1.29
CA LEU A 67 -7.01 -10.14 0.48
C LEU A 67 -7.08 -10.63 -0.98
N GLU A 68 -7.40 -11.91 -1.18
CA GLU A 68 -7.58 -12.50 -2.52
C GLU A 68 -8.70 -11.84 -3.34
N ARG A 69 -9.61 -11.12 -2.67
CA ARG A 69 -10.78 -10.48 -3.28
C ARG A 69 -10.59 -8.98 -3.49
N VAL A 70 -9.47 -8.40 -3.07
CA VAL A 70 -9.26 -6.95 -3.10
C VAL A 70 -9.28 -6.39 -4.52
N ALA A 71 -8.89 -7.17 -5.54
CA ALA A 71 -9.01 -6.79 -6.94
C ALA A 71 -10.45 -6.45 -7.37
N HIS A 72 -11.44 -7.02 -6.67
CA HIS A 72 -12.87 -6.89 -6.94
C HIS A 72 -13.63 -6.17 -5.81
N TRP A 73 -12.91 -5.39 -5.00
CA TRP A 73 -13.45 -4.77 -3.78
C TRP A 73 -14.75 -3.96 -3.98
N ARG A 74 -14.96 -3.37 -5.17
CA ARG A 74 -16.17 -2.60 -5.46
C ARG A 74 -17.44 -3.47 -5.47
N THR A 75 -17.33 -4.73 -5.87
CA THR A 75 -18.44 -5.68 -5.98
C THR A 75 -18.54 -6.65 -4.79
N GLU A 76 -17.49 -6.71 -3.97
CA GLU A 76 -17.43 -7.58 -2.79
C GLU A 76 -18.06 -6.90 -1.57
N SER A 77 -18.95 -7.62 -0.88
CA SER A 77 -19.64 -7.11 0.32
C SER A 77 -18.86 -7.29 1.62
N CYS A 78 -17.67 -7.91 1.56
CA CYS A 78 -16.89 -8.25 2.74
C CYS A 78 -16.02 -7.10 3.25
N PHE A 79 -15.95 -5.96 2.55
CA PHE A 79 -15.16 -4.79 2.94
C PHE A 79 -16.03 -3.75 3.65
N GLU A 80 -15.52 -3.22 4.76
CA GLU A 80 -16.16 -2.14 5.51
C GLU A 80 -16.10 -0.82 4.71
N GLU A 81 -17.03 0.12 4.95
CA GLU A 81 -17.04 1.39 4.21
C GLU A 81 -15.75 2.22 4.40
N SER A 82 -15.12 2.11 5.57
CA SER A 82 -13.80 2.71 5.82
C SER A 82 -12.72 2.08 4.93
N GLU A 83 -12.68 0.75 4.83
CA GLU A 83 -11.75 0.01 3.96
C GLU A 83 -12.01 0.37 2.49
N ARG A 84 -13.27 0.49 2.08
CA ARG A 84 -13.67 0.91 0.72
C ARG A 84 -13.21 2.33 0.41
N ALA A 85 -13.36 3.27 1.34
CA ALA A 85 -12.85 4.63 1.18
C ALA A 85 -11.32 4.65 1.04
N ALA A 86 -10.60 3.86 1.84
CA ALA A 86 -9.16 3.72 1.72
C ALA A 86 -8.70 3.10 0.39
N LEU A 87 -9.45 2.12 -0.13
CA LEU A 87 -9.18 1.50 -1.44
C LEU A 87 -9.46 2.45 -2.60
N GLU A 88 -10.53 3.24 -2.55
CA GLU A 88 -10.81 4.28 -3.56
C GLU A 88 -9.70 5.33 -3.59
N MET A 89 -9.28 5.82 -2.41
CA MET A 89 -8.13 6.72 -2.28
C MET A 89 -6.83 6.09 -2.85
N ALA A 90 -6.59 4.82 -2.55
CA ALA A 90 -5.42 4.10 -3.04
C ALA A 90 -5.38 3.99 -4.57
N GLU A 91 -6.53 3.72 -5.21
CA GLU A 91 -6.64 3.70 -6.68
C GLU A 91 -6.41 5.08 -7.27
N ALA A 92 -7.09 6.10 -6.76
CA ALA A 92 -7.00 7.47 -7.28
C ALA A 92 -5.57 8.03 -7.21
N VAL A 93 -4.87 7.84 -6.07
CA VAL A 93 -3.49 8.30 -5.91
C VAL A 93 -2.51 7.47 -6.76
N THR A 94 -2.77 6.17 -6.95
CA THR A 94 -1.86 5.29 -7.73
C THR A 94 -1.98 5.50 -9.23
N LEU A 95 -3.21 5.70 -9.72
CA LEU A 95 -3.53 5.91 -11.14
C LEU A 95 -3.32 7.35 -11.60
N MET A 96 -2.73 8.21 -10.77
CA MET A 96 -2.42 9.61 -11.06
C MET A 96 -1.59 9.75 -12.34
N THR A 97 -2.28 9.88 -13.47
CA THR A 97 -1.73 10.18 -14.80
C THR A 97 -2.10 11.60 -15.26
N ASP A 98 -3.21 12.14 -14.75
CA ASP A 98 -3.67 13.52 -14.92
C ASP A 98 -3.90 14.17 -13.54
N PRO A 99 -3.41 15.40 -13.31
CA PRO A 99 -3.67 16.14 -12.08
C PRO A 99 -5.13 16.37 -11.72
N GLN A 100 -6.07 16.32 -12.67
CA GLN A 100 -7.50 16.55 -12.41
C GLN A 100 -8.24 15.31 -11.89
N ASP A 101 -7.68 14.11 -12.06
CA ASP A 101 -8.24 12.84 -11.56
C ASP A 101 -7.66 12.46 -10.17
N MET A 102 -6.85 13.35 -9.59
CA MET A 102 -6.15 13.14 -8.31
C MET A 102 -7.09 13.23 -7.14
N ALA A 103 -7.34 12.10 -6.45
CA ALA A 103 -7.97 12.02 -5.12
C ALA A 103 -8.95 13.18 -4.88
N SER A 104 -9.97 13.26 -5.75
CA SER A 104 -10.82 14.44 -5.87
C SER A 104 -11.35 14.88 -4.51
N ASP A 105 -11.80 16.13 -4.40
CA ASP A 105 -12.42 16.61 -3.17
C ASP A 105 -13.50 15.63 -2.66
N GLU A 106 -14.24 14.96 -3.55
CA GLU A 106 -15.19 13.91 -3.20
C GLU A 106 -14.53 12.67 -2.56
N ILE A 107 -13.45 12.14 -3.14
CA ILE A 107 -12.70 11.00 -2.59
C ILE A 107 -12.07 11.36 -1.24
N TRP A 108 -11.52 12.56 -1.13
CA TRP A 108 -10.97 13.09 0.12
C TRP A 108 -12.05 13.19 1.20
N GLN A 109 -13.17 13.87 0.90
CA GLN A 109 -14.27 14.04 1.85
C GLN A 109 -14.90 12.72 2.26
N THR A 110 -14.98 11.74 1.35
CA THR A 110 -15.46 10.39 1.68
C THR A 110 -14.52 9.70 2.67
N SER A 111 -13.20 9.78 2.45
CA SER A 111 -12.22 9.21 3.38
C SER A 111 -12.22 9.92 4.74
N ALA A 112 -12.39 11.24 4.74
CA ALA A 112 -12.45 12.06 5.95
C ALA A 112 -13.66 11.77 6.86
N GLN A 113 -14.68 11.05 6.37
CA GLN A 113 -15.78 10.57 7.21
C GLN A 113 -15.35 9.43 8.16
N TYR A 114 -14.28 8.70 7.81
CA TYR A 114 -13.85 7.50 8.52
C TYR A 114 -12.50 7.63 9.22
N TYR A 115 -11.68 8.60 8.82
CA TYR A 115 -10.31 8.76 9.29
C TYR A 115 -10.07 10.16 9.84
N THR A 116 -9.31 10.26 10.94
CA THR A 116 -8.78 11.53 11.43
C THR A 116 -7.73 12.12 10.47
N ASP A 117 -7.38 13.39 10.63
CA ASP A 117 -6.33 14.03 9.83
C ASP A 117 -4.99 13.28 9.88
N GLU A 118 -4.61 12.78 11.06
CA GLU A 118 -3.40 11.97 11.24
C GLU A 118 -3.52 10.64 10.47
N GLN A 119 -4.66 9.95 10.57
CA GLN A 119 -4.92 8.68 9.88
C GLN A 119 -4.97 8.86 8.35
N LEU A 120 -5.57 9.93 7.85
CA LEU A 120 -5.54 10.29 6.43
C LEU A 120 -4.11 10.56 5.96
N GLY A 121 -3.34 11.32 6.74
CA GLY A 121 -1.93 11.56 6.46
C GLY A 121 -1.14 10.23 6.38
N ALA A 122 -1.36 9.34 7.34
CA ALA A 122 -0.75 8.01 7.35
C ALA A 122 -1.16 7.18 6.13
N LEU A 123 -2.44 7.19 5.74
CA LEU A 123 -2.96 6.48 4.58
C LEU A 123 -2.32 6.97 3.27
N VAL A 124 -2.27 8.29 3.06
CA VAL A 124 -1.66 8.89 1.86
C VAL A 124 -0.16 8.59 1.81
N MET A 125 0.54 8.74 2.94
CA MET A 125 1.97 8.39 3.02
C MET A 125 2.21 6.91 2.76
N HIS A 126 1.34 6.01 3.26
CA HIS A 126 1.42 4.58 3.00
C HIS A 126 1.25 4.27 1.51
N ILE A 127 0.24 4.85 0.85
CA ILE A 127 0.02 4.68 -0.59
C ILE A 127 1.25 5.16 -1.38
N GLY A 128 1.80 6.33 -1.03
CA GLY A 128 3.00 6.87 -1.66
C GLY A 128 4.23 5.99 -1.44
N LEU A 129 4.42 5.51 -0.21
CA LEU A 129 5.51 4.62 0.15
C LEU A 129 5.43 3.32 -0.64
N VAL A 130 4.27 2.65 -0.69
CA VAL A 130 4.07 1.42 -1.50
C VAL A 130 4.33 1.68 -2.98
N ASN A 131 3.89 2.83 -3.52
CA ASN A 131 4.13 3.22 -4.91
C ASN A 131 5.62 3.44 -5.23
N PHE A 132 6.38 4.08 -4.33
CA PHE A 132 7.84 4.26 -4.45
C PHE A 132 8.51 2.90 -4.59
N TRP A 133 8.17 2.03 -3.66
CA TRP A 133 8.66 0.69 -3.46
C TRP A 133 8.40 -0.21 -4.68
N ASN A 134 7.18 -0.19 -5.20
CA ASN A 134 6.80 -0.88 -6.44
C ASN A 134 7.58 -0.37 -7.65
N ARG A 135 7.73 0.95 -7.79
CA ARG A 135 8.47 1.57 -8.90
C ARG A 135 9.96 1.22 -8.86
N VAL A 136 10.59 1.29 -7.70
CA VAL A 136 11.99 0.90 -7.48
C VAL A 136 12.23 -0.56 -7.88
N ASN A 137 11.35 -1.45 -7.41
CA ASN A 137 11.42 -2.86 -7.71
C ASN A 137 11.23 -3.18 -9.20
N VAL A 138 10.24 -2.58 -9.85
CA VAL A 138 9.99 -2.72 -11.30
C VAL A 138 11.18 -2.21 -12.11
N ALA A 139 11.67 -1.01 -11.78
CA ALA A 139 12.79 -0.38 -12.46
C ALA A 139 14.07 -1.22 -12.36
N THR A 140 14.27 -1.97 -11.28
CA THR A 140 15.45 -2.81 -11.08
C THR A 140 15.23 -4.31 -11.34
N ARG A 141 14.05 -4.71 -11.82
CA ARG A 141 13.67 -6.12 -12.06
C ARG A 141 13.85 -7.00 -10.81
N GLN A 142 13.61 -6.45 -9.62
CA GLN A 142 13.50 -7.28 -8.43
C GLN A 142 12.33 -8.23 -8.61
N GLU A 143 12.47 -9.46 -8.15
CA GLU A 143 11.31 -10.33 -7.94
C GLU A 143 10.41 -9.70 -6.86
N ALA A 144 9.17 -10.17 -6.74
CA ALA A 144 8.28 -9.71 -5.69
C ALA A 144 8.91 -10.07 -4.34
N ALA A 145 9.69 -9.15 -3.77
CA ALA A 145 10.28 -9.34 -2.46
C ALA A 145 9.13 -9.29 -1.46
N ALA A 146 8.98 -10.34 -0.66
CA ALA A 146 8.34 -10.22 0.64
C ALA A 146 9.15 -9.18 1.42
N TRP A 147 8.70 -7.92 1.45
CA TRP A 147 9.36 -6.96 2.33
C TRP A 147 8.98 -7.27 3.76
N ARG A 148 10.02 -7.46 4.56
CA ARG A 148 10.04 -7.13 5.99
C ARG A 148 10.41 -5.67 6.14
#